data_AF-A0ABD5UVW6-F1
#
_entry.id   AF-A0ABD5UVW6-F1
#
_cell.length_a   1.000
_cell.length_b   1.000
_cell.length_c   1.000
_cell.angle_alpha   90.00
_cell.angle_beta   90.00
_cell.angle_gamma   90.00
#
_symmetry.space_group_name_H-M   'P 1'
#
loop_
_entity.id
_entity.type
_entity.pdbx_description
1 polymer ?
#
loop_
_entity_poly.entity_id
_entity_poly.type
_entity_poly.pdbx_seq_one_letter_code
_entity_poly.pdbx_strand_id
1 'polypeptide(L)'
;MSGSNGTSDDGKHEEGRGDDGAPVFEAARYADGTVTYPPHPVGPNGAKRVDAVDLAEHEAEVVTWTEATATPPGVRAPNTLAIVEFDLDLDDAPPVRAIGQVTEDADVEIGDTVVPVYAEELRDPDAGIREPDSQEWDGFRFEPAE
;
A
#
# COMPACT_ATOMS: atom_id res chain seq x y z
N MET A 1 44.46 10.28 -8.40
CA MET A 1 43.55 9.14 -8.23
C MET A 1 42.75 9.42 -6.97
N SER A 2 41.66 10.18 -7.10
CA SER A 2 40.72 10.42 -6.00
C SER A 2 39.59 9.41 -6.14
N GLY A 3 39.49 8.49 -5.18
CA GLY A 3 38.36 7.58 -5.07
C GLY A 3 37.15 8.36 -4.57
N SER A 4 36.07 8.33 -5.34
CA SER A 4 34.75 8.73 -4.86
C SER A 4 34.18 7.59 -4.04
N ASN A 5 33.94 7.88 -2.76
CA ASN A 5 33.29 7.00 -1.81
C ASN A 5 31.81 6.83 -2.21
N GLY A 6 31.45 5.63 -2.66
CA GLY A 6 30.05 5.27 -2.90
C GLY A 6 29.27 5.38 -1.59
N THR A 7 28.22 6.20 -1.60
CA THR A 7 27.20 6.14 -0.54
C THR A 7 26.36 4.91 -0.84
N SER A 8 26.49 3.90 0.02
CA SER A 8 25.55 2.79 0.09
C SER A 8 24.22 3.34 0.53
N ASP A 9 23.22 3.20 -0.33
CA ASP A 9 21.82 3.43 -0.02
C ASP A 9 21.34 2.21 0.78
N ASP A 10 21.40 2.30 2.10
CA ASP A 10 20.82 1.30 3.00
C ASP A 10 19.31 1.35 2.78
N GLY A 11 18.78 0.47 1.93
CA GLY A 11 17.39 0.43 1.42
C GLY A 11 16.27 0.22 2.45
N LYS A 12 16.30 0.97 3.55
CA LYS A 12 15.14 1.24 4.40
C LYS A 12 14.38 2.38 3.75
N HIS A 13 13.33 2.03 3.02
CA HIS A 13 12.30 3.01 2.68
C HIS A 13 11.61 3.41 3.98
N GLU A 14 11.81 4.66 4.40
CA GLU A 14 10.90 5.33 5.34
C GLU A 14 9.57 5.50 4.60
N GLU A 15 8.47 5.05 5.21
CA GLU A 15 7.15 5.26 4.65
C GLU A 15 6.90 6.76 4.49
N GLY A 16 6.44 7.17 3.32
CA GLY A 16 6.19 8.58 3.01
C GLY A 16 5.21 9.16 4.03
N ARG A 17 5.56 10.31 4.60
CA ARG A 17 4.61 11.15 5.34
C ARG A 17 4.28 12.37 4.49
N GLY A 18 3.00 12.74 4.45
CA GLY A 18 2.51 13.94 3.79
C GLY A 18 3.02 15.20 4.49
N ASP A 19 2.80 16.37 3.88
CA ASP A 19 3.24 17.67 4.42
C ASP A 19 2.69 17.97 5.84
N ASP A 20 1.54 17.40 6.15
CA ASP A 20 0.80 17.45 7.41
C ASP A 20 1.15 16.30 8.38
N GLY A 21 2.11 15.45 8.00
CA GLY A 21 2.61 14.34 8.81
C GLY A 21 1.75 13.09 8.79
N ALA A 22 0.66 13.09 8.01
CA ALA A 22 -0.19 11.94 7.80
C ALA A 22 0.56 10.84 7.01
N PRO A 23 0.31 9.55 7.27
CA PRO A 23 0.82 8.45 6.47
C PRO A 23 0.35 8.55 5.02
N VAL A 24 1.24 8.28 4.07
CA VAL A 24 0.95 8.34 2.62
C VAL A 24 0.79 6.92 2.11
N PHE A 25 -0.23 6.68 1.28
CA PHE A 25 -0.38 5.38 0.62
C PHE A 25 0.45 5.33 -0.65
N GLU A 26 1.78 5.38 -0.48
CA GLU A 26 2.72 5.73 -1.54
C GLU A 26 2.88 4.65 -2.62
N ALA A 27 2.64 5.03 -3.88
CA ALA A 27 3.13 4.34 -5.07
C ALA A 27 4.31 5.10 -5.70
N ALA A 28 5.22 4.38 -6.37
CA ALA A 28 6.38 4.98 -7.03
C ALA A 28 6.13 5.17 -8.53
N ARG A 29 6.42 6.37 -9.05
CA ARG A 29 6.45 6.66 -10.49
C ARG A 29 7.86 6.59 -11.04
N TYR A 30 8.01 6.03 -12.23
CA TYR A 30 9.30 5.82 -12.90
C TYR A 30 9.44 6.62 -14.19
N ALA A 31 10.69 6.81 -14.62
CA ALA A 31 11.02 7.61 -15.80
C ALA A 31 10.44 7.08 -17.12
N ASP A 32 10.06 5.79 -17.17
CA ASP A 32 9.41 5.15 -18.32
C ASP A 32 7.87 5.29 -18.29
N GLY A 33 7.33 6.02 -17.32
CA GLY A 33 5.89 6.25 -17.16
C GLY A 33 5.19 5.20 -16.29
N THR A 34 5.84 4.09 -15.95
CA THR A 34 5.23 3.07 -15.09
C THR A 34 5.03 3.58 -13.66
N VAL A 35 4.01 3.05 -13.00
CA VAL A 35 3.74 3.25 -11.57
C VAL A 35 3.65 1.88 -10.90
N THR A 36 4.30 1.71 -9.74
CA THR A 36 4.22 0.46 -8.99
C THR A 36 3.89 0.69 -7.53
N TYR A 37 3.09 -0.23 -7.00
CA TYR A 37 2.87 -0.43 -5.58
C TYR A 37 3.20 -1.88 -5.22
N PRO A 38 3.94 -2.15 -4.12
CA PRO A 38 4.65 -1.18 -3.29
C PRO A 38 5.77 -0.41 -4.03
N PRO A 39 6.27 0.71 -3.47
CA PRO A 39 7.33 1.48 -4.11
C PRO A 39 8.67 0.73 -4.06
N HIS A 40 9.41 0.75 -5.16
CA HIS A 40 10.76 0.19 -5.24
C HIS A 40 11.79 1.25 -5.70
N PRO A 41 13.06 1.16 -5.29
CA PRO A 41 14.10 2.09 -5.73
C PRO A 41 14.31 2.10 -7.26
N VAL A 42 14.12 0.95 -7.89
CA VAL A 42 14.28 0.74 -9.34
C VAL A 42 13.02 0.07 -9.86
N GLY A 43 12.43 0.68 -10.89
CA GLY A 43 11.17 0.23 -11.46
C GLY A 43 11.35 -0.88 -12.49
N PRO A 44 10.24 -1.27 -13.13
CA PRO A 44 10.26 -2.17 -14.27
C PRO A 44 11.32 -1.77 -15.30
N ASN A 45 11.94 -2.75 -15.95
CA ASN A 45 12.97 -2.54 -16.99
C ASN A 45 14.22 -1.75 -16.55
N GLY A 46 14.44 -1.55 -15.25
CA GLY A 46 15.55 -0.75 -14.73
C GLY A 46 15.28 0.76 -14.75
N ALA A 47 14.03 1.18 -14.90
CA ALA A 47 13.65 2.59 -14.91
C ALA A 47 13.94 3.25 -13.55
N LYS A 48 14.48 4.47 -13.59
CA LYS A 48 14.77 5.24 -12.38
C LYS A 48 13.47 5.79 -11.79
N ARG A 49 13.31 5.73 -10.46
CA ARG A 49 12.23 6.42 -9.76
C ARG A 49 12.34 7.94 -9.96
N VAL A 50 11.23 8.59 -10.29
CA VAL A 50 11.18 10.03 -10.57
C VAL A 50 10.16 10.77 -9.70
N ASP A 51 9.15 10.08 -9.19
CA ASP A 51 8.10 10.70 -8.38
C ASP A 51 7.43 9.71 -7.41
N ALA A 52 6.49 10.22 -6.62
CA ALA A 52 5.55 9.47 -5.79
C ALA A 52 4.11 9.84 -6.17
N VAL A 53 3.18 8.90 -5.95
CA VAL A 53 1.73 9.12 -6.05
C VAL A 53 1.12 8.66 -4.73
N ASP A 54 0.28 9.46 -4.11
CA ASP A 54 -0.47 9.04 -2.93
C ASP A 54 -1.77 8.35 -3.36
N LEU A 55 -1.84 7.03 -3.22
CA LEU A 55 -3.05 6.28 -3.59
C LEU A 55 -4.25 6.61 -2.70
N ALA A 56 -4.06 7.21 -1.52
CA ALA A 56 -5.16 7.63 -0.66
C ALA A 56 -5.98 8.80 -1.24
N GLU A 57 -5.43 9.51 -2.23
CA GLU A 57 -6.13 10.57 -2.96
C GLU A 57 -7.01 10.03 -4.10
N HIS A 58 -7.03 8.72 -4.33
CA HIS A 58 -7.69 8.07 -5.45
C HIS A 58 -8.69 7.01 -4.98
N GLU A 59 -9.80 6.89 -5.71
CA GLU A 59 -10.72 5.76 -5.60
C GLU A 59 -10.14 4.53 -6.30
N ALA A 60 -10.54 3.34 -5.86
CA ALA A 60 -10.16 2.08 -6.47
C ALA A 60 -11.38 1.18 -6.70
N GLU A 61 -11.29 0.28 -7.67
CA GLU A 61 -12.31 -0.74 -7.94
C GLU A 61 -11.88 -2.10 -7.36
N VAL A 62 -12.80 -2.81 -6.71
CA VAL A 62 -12.56 -4.18 -6.22
C VAL A 62 -12.46 -5.15 -7.40
N VAL A 63 -11.28 -5.69 -7.63
CA VAL A 63 -11.04 -6.71 -8.68
C VAL A 63 -11.46 -8.10 -8.21
N THR A 64 -11.18 -8.42 -6.95
CA THR A 64 -11.57 -9.69 -6.32
C THR A 64 -11.42 -9.59 -4.81
N TRP A 65 -12.13 -10.44 -4.07
CA TRP A 65 -12.12 -10.44 -2.62
C TRP A 65 -12.26 -11.86 -2.04
N THR A 66 -11.92 -12.01 -0.77
CA THR A 66 -12.15 -13.25 -0.01
C THR A 66 -12.30 -12.95 1.48
N GLU A 67 -13.13 -13.73 2.18
CA GLU A 67 -13.26 -13.68 3.63
C GLU A 67 -12.37 -14.73 4.30
N ALA A 68 -11.40 -14.28 5.10
CA ALA A 68 -10.58 -15.15 5.92
C ALA A 68 -11.25 -15.34 7.30
N THR A 69 -11.78 -16.54 7.54
CA THR A 69 -12.40 -16.91 8.84
C THR A 69 -11.42 -17.57 9.80
N ALA A 70 -10.35 -18.19 9.30
CA ALA A 70 -9.28 -18.80 10.09
C ALA A 70 -8.00 -17.96 10.00
N THR A 71 -8.01 -16.88 10.77
CA THR A 71 -7.03 -15.81 10.68
C THR A 71 -5.77 -16.10 11.55
N PRO A 72 -4.56 -15.64 11.16
CA PRO A 72 -3.37 -15.75 11.99
C PRO A 72 -3.50 -14.97 13.32
N PRO A 73 -2.72 -15.33 14.36
CA PRO A 73 -2.69 -14.56 15.61
C PRO A 73 -2.43 -13.07 15.37
N GLY A 74 -3.21 -12.25 16.07
CA GLY A 74 -3.19 -10.78 15.97
C GLY A 74 -4.05 -10.19 14.85
N VAL A 75 -4.55 -11.00 13.92
CA VAL A 75 -5.49 -10.53 12.91
C VAL A 75 -6.92 -10.81 13.39
N ARG A 76 -7.79 -9.80 13.34
CA ARG A 76 -9.21 -9.92 13.73
C ARG A 76 -9.91 -10.92 12.79
N ALA A 77 -10.91 -11.65 13.26
CA ALA A 77 -11.63 -12.65 12.47
C ALA A 77 -13.14 -12.47 12.64
N PRO A 78 -13.96 -12.53 11.56
CA PRO A 78 -13.57 -12.67 10.15
C PRO A 78 -12.77 -11.44 9.65
N ASN A 79 -12.01 -11.63 8.58
CA ASN A 79 -11.25 -10.57 7.92
C ASN A 79 -11.43 -10.64 6.41
N THR A 80 -12.15 -9.67 5.85
CA THR A 80 -12.32 -9.53 4.42
C THR A 80 -11.07 -8.90 3.81
N LEU A 81 -10.49 -9.58 2.81
CA LEU A 81 -9.35 -9.10 2.05
C LEU A 81 -9.79 -8.82 0.61
N ALA A 82 -9.45 -7.65 0.10
CA ALA A 82 -9.73 -7.25 -1.28
C ALA A 82 -8.44 -6.96 -2.04
N ILE A 83 -8.42 -7.32 -3.32
CA ILE A 83 -7.49 -6.78 -4.30
C ILE A 83 -8.24 -5.67 -5.03
N VAL A 84 -7.70 -4.47 -4.99
CA VAL A 84 -8.29 -3.29 -5.62
C VAL A 84 -7.39 -2.79 -6.75
N GLU A 85 -7.97 -2.08 -7.69
CA GLU A 85 -7.29 -1.49 -8.84
C GLU A 85 -7.55 0.02 -8.89
N PHE A 86 -6.47 0.80 -8.90
CA PHE A 86 -6.49 2.25 -9.07
C PHE A 86 -6.24 2.56 -10.55
N ASP A 87 -7.19 3.26 -11.16
CA ASP A 87 -6.98 3.94 -12.43
C ASP A 87 -6.51 5.37 -12.14
N LEU A 88 -5.25 5.67 -12.44
CA LEU A 88 -4.62 6.94 -12.08
C LEU A 88 -4.76 8.01 -13.17
N ASP A 89 -5.46 7.72 -14.27
CA ASP A 89 -5.60 8.64 -15.42
C ASP A 89 -4.24 9.17 -15.95
N LEU A 90 -3.18 8.37 -15.83
CA LEU A 90 -1.84 8.72 -16.29
C LEU A 90 -1.59 8.14 -17.69
N ASP A 91 -1.06 8.97 -18.61
CA ASP A 91 -0.82 8.61 -20.01
C ASP A 91 -0.17 7.22 -20.19
N ASP A 92 -0.95 6.28 -20.73
CA ASP A 92 -0.58 4.88 -21.03
C ASP A 92 -0.03 4.06 -19.83
N ALA A 93 -0.15 4.55 -18.59
CA ALA A 93 0.28 3.81 -17.41
C ALA A 93 -0.70 2.65 -17.14
N PRO A 94 -0.20 1.42 -16.92
CA PRO A 94 -1.05 0.34 -16.44
C PRO A 94 -1.65 0.67 -15.07
N PRO A 95 -2.84 0.16 -14.75
CA PRO A 95 -3.46 0.42 -13.47
C PRO A 95 -2.66 -0.20 -12.32
N VAL A 96 -2.72 0.43 -11.15
CA VAL A 96 -1.97 0.02 -9.97
C VAL A 96 -2.86 -0.85 -9.09
N ARG A 97 -2.36 -2.02 -8.66
CA ARG A 97 -3.12 -2.91 -7.78
C ARG A 97 -2.54 -2.96 -6.38
N ALA A 98 -3.43 -2.97 -5.39
CA ALA A 98 -3.09 -3.16 -3.99
C ALA A 98 -3.95 -4.27 -3.38
N ILE A 99 -3.43 -4.91 -2.33
CA ILE A 99 -4.18 -5.84 -1.49
C ILE A 99 -4.26 -5.26 -0.08
N GLY A 100 -5.42 -5.36 0.55
CA GLY A 100 -5.66 -4.81 1.87
C GLY A 100 -6.89 -5.39 2.53
N GLN A 101 -7.06 -5.08 3.82
CA GLN A 101 -8.27 -5.42 4.57
C GLN A 101 -9.39 -4.47 4.17
N VAL A 102 -10.61 -4.97 4.10
CA VAL A 102 -11.81 -4.14 4.10
C VAL A 102 -12.11 -3.74 5.55
N THR A 103 -12.68 -2.56 5.77
CA THR A 103 -13.10 -2.11 7.10
C THR A 103 -14.08 -3.09 7.74
N GLU A 104 -14.06 -3.13 9.08
CA GLU A 104 -14.97 -3.99 9.84
C GLU A 104 -16.42 -3.59 9.56
N ASP A 105 -17.33 -4.58 9.53
CA ASP A 105 -18.75 -4.40 9.23
C ASP A 105 -19.10 -3.86 7.82
N ALA A 106 -18.13 -3.81 6.91
CA ALA A 106 -18.37 -3.49 5.49
C ALA A 106 -18.32 -4.75 4.62
N ASP A 107 -19.21 -4.79 3.63
CA ASP A 107 -19.25 -5.80 2.58
C ASP A 107 -18.79 -5.17 1.25
N VAL A 108 -18.14 -5.97 0.41
CA VAL A 108 -17.73 -5.58 -0.94
C VAL A 108 -18.01 -6.70 -1.93
N GLU A 109 -18.30 -6.32 -3.16
CA GLU A 109 -18.43 -7.18 -4.33
C GLU A 109 -17.43 -6.79 -5.41
N ILE A 110 -17.23 -7.68 -6.40
CA ILE A 110 -16.38 -7.36 -7.55
C ILE A 110 -17.00 -6.21 -8.34
N GLY A 111 -16.22 -5.18 -8.61
CA GLY A 111 -16.65 -3.96 -9.29
C GLY A 111 -17.08 -2.83 -8.36
N ASP A 112 -17.13 -3.04 -7.05
CA ASP A 112 -17.45 -1.97 -6.09
C ASP A 112 -16.31 -0.96 -6.01
N THR A 113 -16.67 0.31 -5.88
CA THR A 113 -15.73 1.40 -5.62
C THR A 113 -15.41 1.48 -4.13
N VAL A 114 -14.13 1.62 -3.82
CA VAL A 114 -13.63 1.74 -2.45
C VAL A 114 -12.60 2.87 -2.36
N VAL A 115 -12.44 3.42 -1.16
CA VAL A 115 -11.41 4.40 -0.82
C VAL A 115 -10.43 3.84 0.21
N PRO A 116 -9.14 4.18 0.13
CA PRO A 116 -8.19 3.84 1.19
C PRO A 116 -8.45 4.65 2.46
N VAL A 117 -8.47 3.98 3.61
CA VAL A 117 -8.61 4.62 4.91
C VAL A 117 -7.47 4.18 5.83
N TYR A 118 -6.83 5.14 6.49
CA TYR A 118 -5.74 4.84 7.41
C TYR A 118 -6.27 4.17 8.69
N ALA A 119 -5.53 3.18 9.18
CA ALA A 119 -5.77 2.48 10.42
C ALA A 119 -4.47 2.43 11.24
N GLU A 120 -4.52 2.93 12.47
CA GLU A 120 -3.38 2.93 13.41
C GLU A 120 -2.92 1.52 13.79
N GLU A 121 -3.77 0.51 13.62
CA GLU A 121 -3.47 -0.87 13.99
C GLU A 121 -4.21 -1.89 13.10
N LEU A 122 -3.52 -2.41 12.08
CA LEU A 122 -4.01 -3.48 11.21
C LEU A 122 -4.10 -4.84 11.93
N ARG A 123 -3.25 -5.05 12.94
CA ARG A 123 -3.17 -6.30 13.70
C ARG A 123 -2.62 -6.04 15.11
N ASP A 124 -3.07 -6.82 16.08
CA ASP A 124 -2.66 -6.71 17.48
C ASP A 124 -1.18 -7.10 17.65
N PRO A 125 -0.32 -6.18 18.14
CA PRO A 125 1.11 -6.41 18.33
C PRO A 125 1.43 -7.43 19.43
N ASP A 126 0.60 -7.51 20.48
CA ASP A 126 0.80 -8.40 21.62
C ASP A 126 0.42 -9.86 21.31
N ALA A 127 -0.48 -10.05 20.34
CA ALA A 127 -0.89 -11.37 19.87
C ALA A 127 0.00 -11.94 18.75
N GLY A 128 0.91 -11.13 18.20
CA GLY A 128 1.79 -11.50 17.10
C GLY A 128 2.97 -12.39 17.52
N ILE A 129 3.52 -13.14 16.56
CA ILE A 129 4.79 -13.88 16.74
C ILE A 129 6.04 -13.01 16.51
N ARG A 130 5.85 -11.77 16.04
CA ARG A 130 6.94 -10.80 15.81
C ARG A 130 7.19 -10.00 17.08
N GLU A 131 8.42 -9.52 17.22
CA GLU A 131 8.77 -8.60 18.30
C GLU A 131 8.03 -7.26 18.08
N PRO A 132 7.33 -6.68 19.08
CA PRO A 132 6.45 -5.53 18.88
C PRO A 132 7.12 -4.32 18.23
N ASP A 133 8.35 -3.98 18.62
CA ASP A 133 9.06 -2.81 18.10
C ASP A 133 9.78 -3.09 16.77
N SER A 134 9.66 -4.30 16.21
CA SER A 134 10.36 -4.69 14.97
C SER A 134 9.76 -4.11 13.69
N GLN A 135 8.56 -3.52 13.77
CA GLN A 135 7.88 -2.88 12.65
C GLN A 135 6.76 -1.97 13.13
N GLU A 136 6.27 -1.13 12.23
CA GLU A 136 5.01 -0.43 12.40
C GLU A 136 3.82 -1.41 12.22
N TRP A 137 2.69 -1.10 12.84
CA TRP A 137 1.48 -1.94 12.86
C TRP A 137 0.27 -1.28 12.21
N ASP A 138 0.44 -0.04 11.80
CA ASP A 138 -0.52 0.76 11.08
C ASP A 138 -0.49 0.46 9.57
N GLY A 139 -1.37 1.15 8.83
CA GLY A 139 -1.41 1.11 7.38
C GLY A 139 -2.80 1.44 6.85
N PHE A 140 -3.12 0.99 5.65
CA PHE A 140 -4.39 1.30 4.99
C PHE A 140 -5.32 0.09 4.91
N ARG A 141 -6.62 0.35 5.11
CA ARG A 141 -7.75 -0.53 4.79
C ARG A 141 -8.55 0.08 3.65
N PHE A 142 -9.56 -0.64 3.17
CA PHE A 142 -10.51 -0.17 2.16
C PHE A 142 -11.91 -0.06 2.74
N GLU A 143 -12.57 1.06 2.50
CA GLU A 143 -13.98 1.29 2.84
C GLU A 143 -14.78 1.50 1.55
N PRO A 144 -16.00 0.95 1.40
CA PRO A 144 -16.88 1.26 0.28
C PRO A 144 -17.10 2.77 0.11
N ALA A 145 -17.00 3.27 -1.13
CA ALA A 145 -17.39 4.64 -1.46
C ALA A 145 -18.93 4.77 -1.48
N GLU A 146 -19.46 5.92 -1.05
CA GLU A 146 -20.92 6.20 -1.01
C GLU A 146 -21.59 6.34 -2.38
#